data_AF-A0A3N5WT44-F1
#
_entry.id   AF-A0A3N5WT44-F1
#
_cell.length_a   1.000
_cell.length_b   1.000
_cell.length_c   1.000
_cell.angle_alpha   90.00
_cell.angle_beta   90.00
_cell.angle_gamma   90.00
#
_symmetry.space_group_name_H-M   'P 1'
#
loop_
_entity.id
_entity.type
_entity.pdbx_description
1 polymer ?
#
loop_
_entity_poly.entity_id
_entity_poly.type
_entity_poly.pdbx_seq_one_letter_code
_entity_poly.pdbx_strand_id
1 'polypeptide(L)'
;MDKTREQKGIGVSGDFTDVVFLSDKMDLPVEIRRLFRQKKLTYRLLPLAGYQTIHIRPDLIGTVVIDAEGMNMSENPELGRIMESLERDNIGTILLTQPVRQPNKSISLAT
;
A
#
# COMPACT_ATOMS: atom_id res chain seq x y z
N MET A 1 -9.48 -44.66 -20.94
CA MET A 1 -8.60 -44.30 -19.80
C MET A 1 -7.78 -43.11 -20.25
N ASP A 2 -8.36 -41.92 -20.17
CA ASP A 2 -7.74 -40.71 -20.67
C ASP A 2 -7.02 -40.01 -19.52
N LYS A 3 -5.70 -39.82 -19.67
CA LYS A 3 -4.86 -39.10 -18.70
C LYS A 3 -4.92 -37.62 -19.07
N THR A 4 -5.93 -36.93 -18.59
CA THR A 4 -5.99 -35.46 -18.67
C THR A 4 -4.92 -34.90 -17.74
N ARG A 5 -3.84 -34.42 -18.36
CA ARG A 5 -2.79 -33.63 -17.71
C ARG A 5 -3.44 -32.47 -16.98
N GLU A 6 -3.28 -32.45 -15.66
CA GLU A 6 -3.51 -31.28 -14.84
C GLU A 6 -2.63 -30.15 -15.38
N GLN A 7 -3.25 -29.19 -16.06
CA GLN A 7 -2.66 -27.89 -16.28
C GLN A 7 -2.51 -27.26 -14.90
N LYS A 8 -1.28 -27.33 -14.38
CA LYS A 8 -0.82 -26.55 -13.24
C LYS A 8 -0.99 -25.09 -13.63
N GLY A 9 -2.16 -24.54 -13.34
CA GLY A 9 -2.41 -23.11 -13.37
C GLY A 9 -1.29 -22.46 -12.59
N ILE A 10 -0.66 -21.45 -13.19
CA ILE A 10 0.33 -20.61 -12.53
C ILE A 10 -0.44 -19.85 -11.44
N GLY A 11 -0.65 -20.51 -10.31
CA GLY A 11 -1.09 -19.88 -9.10
C GLY A 11 0.02 -18.93 -8.73
N VAL A 12 -0.23 -17.63 -8.90
CA VAL A 12 0.49 -16.61 -8.15
C VAL A 12 0.15 -16.91 -6.69
N SER A 13 0.93 -17.79 -6.09
CA SER A 13 0.91 -18.09 -4.66
C SER A 13 1.56 -16.89 -3.98
N GLY A 14 0.84 -15.78 -3.93
CA GLY A 14 1.21 -14.67 -3.09
C GLY A 14 0.80 -14.99 -1.66
N ASP A 15 1.72 -14.89 -0.72
CA ASP A 15 1.35 -14.83 0.69
C ASP A 15 0.52 -13.55 0.93
N PHE A 16 -0.39 -13.61 1.90
CA PHE A 16 -1.16 -12.46 2.34
C PHE A 16 -0.22 -11.32 2.74
N THR A 17 -0.54 -10.10 2.30
CA THR A 17 0.20 -8.89 2.61
C THR A 17 -0.70 -7.97 3.43
N ASP A 18 -0.31 -7.68 4.66
CA ASP A 18 -1.10 -6.84 5.56
C ASP A 18 -1.29 -5.43 5.00
N VAL A 19 -0.20 -4.84 4.47
CA VAL A 19 -0.22 -3.47 3.95
C VAL A 19 0.49 -3.33 2.61
N VAL A 20 -0.18 -2.79 1.60
CA VAL A 20 0.47 -2.28 0.40
C VAL A 20 0.61 -0.77 0.52
N PHE A 21 1.83 -0.26 0.45
CA PHE A 21 2.12 1.17 0.46
C PHE A 21 2.36 1.64 -0.97
N LEU A 22 1.48 2.51 -1.48
CA LEU A 22 1.58 3.14 -2.79
C LEU A 22 2.20 4.53 -2.62
N SER A 23 3.29 4.81 -3.33
CA SER A 23 3.95 6.12 -3.31
C SER A 23 4.67 6.38 -4.63
N ASP A 24 4.84 7.64 -4.98
CA ASP A 24 5.75 8.08 -6.05
C ASP A 24 7.21 8.13 -5.57
N LYS A 25 7.44 8.07 -4.26
CA LYS A 25 8.76 8.02 -3.63
C LYS A 25 9.28 6.58 -3.63
N MET A 26 10.59 6.45 -3.84
CA MET A 26 11.29 5.16 -3.86
C MET A 26 11.48 4.55 -2.46
N ASP A 27 11.11 5.27 -1.40
CA ASP A 27 11.37 4.87 -0.02
C ASP A 27 10.17 5.06 0.90
N LEU A 28 9.99 4.08 1.80
CA LEU A 28 9.00 4.14 2.86
C LEU A 28 9.48 5.09 3.98
N PRO A 29 8.66 6.06 4.43
CA PRO A 29 9.00 6.94 5.55
C PRO A 29 9.41 6.13 6.80
N VAL A 30 10.42 6.62 7.52
CA VAL A 30 11.06 5.88 8.63
C VAL A 30 10.05 5.51 9.73
N GLU A 31 9.10 6.40 10.00
CA GLU A 31 8.06 6.26 11.01
C GLU A 31 7.08 5.16 10.62
N ILE A 32 6.68 5.12 9.34
CA ILE A 32 5.80 4.08 8.79
C ILE A 32 6.51 2.73 8.81
N ARG A 33 7.78 2.67 8.38
CA ARG A 33 8.61 1.47 8.44
C ARG A 33 8.74 0.95 9.88
N ARG A 34 8.97 1.85 10.83
CA ARG A 34 9.05 1.53 12.26
C ARG A 34 7.71 0.99 12.77
N LEU A 35 6.60 1.61 12.40
CA LEU A 35 5.25 1.19 12.78
C LEU A 35 4.96 -0.23 12.28
N PHE A 36 5.18 -0.50 11.00
CA PHE A 36 4.96 -1.82 10.41
C PHE A 36 5.80 -2.89 11.13
N ARG A 37 7.07 -2.60 11.40
CA ARG A 37 7.94 -3.51 12.17
C ARG A 37 7.43 -3.73 13.59
N GLN A 38 7.02 -2.68 14.30
CA GLN A 38 6.51 -2.77 15.68
C GLN A 38 5.22 -3.60 15.76
N LYS A 39 4.37 -3.50 14.73
CA LYS A 39 3.11 -4.24 14.61
C LYS A 39 3.26 -5.60 13.92
N LYS A 40 4.49 -5.96 13.52
CA LYS A 40 4.82 -7.19 12.78
C LYS A 40 3.99 -7.36 11.50
N LEU A 41 3.71 -6.25 10.81
CA LEU A 41 2.96 -6.23 9.55
C LEU A 41 3.90 -6.57 8.40
N THR A 42 3.46 -7.49 7.56
CA THR A 42 4.01 -7.71 6.22
C THR A 42 3.60 -6.53 5.33
N TYR A 43 4.53 -6.03 4.52
CA TYR A 43 4.23 -4.91 3.65
C TYR A 43 4.96 -4.99 2.32
N ARG A 44 4.40 -4.34 1.30
CA ARG A 44 5.04 -4.09 0.01
C ARG A 44 5.00 -2.61 -0.31
N LEU A 45 6.11 -2.07 -0.79
CA LEU A 45 6.18 -0.73 -1.38
C LEU A 45 6.03 -0.88 -2.88
N LEU A 46 5.05 -0.19 -3.47
CA LEU A 46 4.83 -0.17 -4.91
C LEU A 46 4.73 1.28 -5.39
N PRO A 47 5.12 1.56 -6.65
CA PRO A 47 4.79 2.83 -7.29
C PRO A 47 3.27 3.01 -7.34
N LEU A 48 2.77 4.24 -7.44
CA LEU A 48 1.33 4.53 -7.60
C LEU A 48 0.68 3.65 -8.69
N ALA A 49 1.30 3.59 -9.88
CA ALA A 49 0.85 2.76 -11.01
C ALA A 49 0.79 1.25 -10.69
N GLY A 50 1.49 0.79 -9.64
CA GLY A 50 1.47 -0.58 -9.15
C GLY A 50 0.12 -1.02 -8.59
N TYR A 51 -0.84 -0.11 -8.37
CA TYR A 51 -2.21 -0.46 -7.94
C TYR A 51 -2.89 -1.48 -8.85
N GLN A 52 -2.54 -1.52 -10.13
CA GLN A 52 -3.09 -2.49 -11.10
C GLN A 52 -2.79 -3.95 -10.70
N THR A 53 -1.70 -4.18 -9.95
CA THR A 53 -1.32 -5.51 -9.46
C THR A 53 -2.18 -5.97 -8.29
N ILE A 54 -2.76 -5.03 -7.54
CA ILE A 54 -3.63 -5.30 -6.38
C ILE A 54 -4.93 -5.95 -6.86
N HIS A 55 -5.50 -5.46 -7.97
CA HIS A 55 -6.73 -5.98 -8.56
C HIS A 55 -6.66 -7.45 -9.00
N ILE A 56 -5.46 -8.00 -9.20
CA ILE A 56 -5.28 -9.40 -9.63
C ILE A 56 -5.65 -10.37 -8.52
N ARG A 57 -5.32 -10.03 -7.26
CA ARG A 57 -5.58 -10.85 -6.06
C ARG A 57 -5.92 -9.95 -4.86
N PRO A 58 -7.07 -9.25 -4.89
CA PRO A 58 -7.48 -8.37 -3.80
C PRO A 58 -7.70 -9.15 -2.49
N ASP A 59 -8.01 -10.45 -2.58
CA ASP A 59 -8.14 -11.38 -1.45
C ASP A 59 -6.86 -11.55 -0.61
N LEU A 60 -5.70 -11.19 -1.17
CA LEU A 60 -4.41 -11.30 -0.50
C LEU A 60 -3.94 -9.99 0.15
N ILE A 61 -4.74 -8.92 0.10
CA ILE A 61 -4.35 -7.59 0.57
C ILE A 61 -5.26 -7.15 1.71
N GLY A 62 -4.67 -6.84 2.86
CA GLY A 62 -5.42 -6.34 4.02
C GLY A 62 -5.83 -4.88 3.91
N THR A 63 -4.87 -3.99 3.64
CA THR A 63 -5.08 -2.54 3.56
C THR A 63 -4.12 -1.91 2.58
N VAL A 64 -4.57 -0.86 1.89
CA VAL A 64 -3.71 -0.03 1.03
C VAL A 64 -3.49 1.31 1.70
N VAL A 65 -2.24 1.73 1.79
CA VAL A 65 -1.86 3.07 2.22
C VAL A 65 -1.36 3.83 0.99
N ILE A 66 -1.94 4.99 0.71
CA ILE A 66 -1.54 5.83 -0.41
C ILE A 66 -0.85 7.08 0.14
N ASP A 67 0.41 7.26 -0.21
CA ASP A 67 1.15 8.51 -0.02
C ASP A 67 0.74 9.49 -1.11
N ALA A 68 -0.06 10.48 -0.70
CA ALA A 68 -0.56 11.56 -1.54
C ALA A 68 0.02 12.91 -1.09
N GLU A 69 1.15 12.91 -0.41
CA GLU A 69 1.84 14.15 -0.03
C GLU A 69 2.12 15.00 -1.27
N GLY A 70 1.69 16.25 -1.25
CA GLY A 70 1.87 17.17 -2.37
C GLY A 70 0.93 16.93 -3.56
N MET A 71 0.04 15.93 -3.50
CA MET A 71 -0.95 15.67 -4.54
C MET A 71 -2.26 16.40 -4.22
N ASN A 72 -2.68 17.28 -5.13
CA ASN A 72 -4.00 17.90 -5.06
C ASN A 72 -5.04 16.97 -5.69
N MET A 73 -5.98 16.46 -4.89
CA MET A 73 -7.04 15.53 -5.34
C MET A 73 -7.84 16.09 -6.52
N SER A 74 -8.05 17.40 -6.56
CA SER A 74 -8.83 18.09 -7.60
C SER A 74 -8.09 18.14 -8.94
N GLU A 75 -6.76 18.04 -8.91
CA GLU A 75 -5.87 18.17 -10.08
C GLU A 75 -5.23 16.84 -10.48
N ASN A 76 -5.44 15.77 -9.69
CA ASN A 76 -4.85 14.46 -9.92
C ASN A 76 -5.92 13.40 -10.24
N PRO A 77 -6.33 13.28 -11.52
CA PRO A 77 -7.30 12.28 -11.96
C PRO A 77 -6.78 10.84 -11.88
N GLU A 78 -5.46 10.63 -11.76
CA GLU A 78 -4.91 9.30 -11.51
C GLU A 78 -5.25 8.82 -10.11
N LEU A 79 -5.10 9.68 -9.10
CA LEU A 79 -5.41 9.34 -7.72
C LEU A 79 -6.91 9.02 -7.51
N GLY A 80 -7.80 9.77 -8.16
CA GLY A 80 -9.23 9.44 -8.19
C GLY A 80 -9.50 8.03 -8.75
N ARG A 81 -8.86 7.68 -9.87
CA ARG A 81 -8.98 6.35 -10.49
C ARG A 81 -8.43 5.23 -9.60
N ILE A 82 -7.31 5.48 -8.90
CA ILE A 82 -6.76 4.52 -7.94
C ILE A 82 -7.76 4.27 -6.82
N MET A 83 -8.30 5.33 -6.21
CA MET A 83 -9.27 5.20 -5.12
C MET A 83 -10.55 4.47 -5.56
N GLU A 84 -11.11 4.84 -6.72
CA GLU A 84 -12.29 4.15 -7.28
C GLU A 84 -12.03 2.66 -7.53
N SER A 85 -10.82 2.30 -7.98
CA SER A 85 -10.46 0.90 -8.20
C SER A 85 -10.39 0.12 -6.89
N LEU A 86 -9.75 0.68 -5.85
CA LEU A 86 -9.61 0.04 -4.55
C LEU A 86 -10.96 -0.09 -3.83
N GLU A 87 -11.83 0.92 -3.96
CA GLU A 87 -13.19 0.89 -3.44
C GLU A 87 -14.02 -0.20 -4.10
N ARG A 88 -13.94 -0.32 -5.44
CA ARG A 88 -14.62 -1.39 -6.20
C ARG A 88 -14.18 -2.78 -5.76
N ASP A 89 -12.90 -2.93 -5.42
CA ASP A 89 -12.31 -4.18 -4.93
C ASP A 89 -12.58 -4.41 -3.43
N ASN A 90 -13.31 -3.52 -2.75
CA ASN A 90 -13.63 -3.54 -1.32
C ASN A 90 -12.38 -3.55 -0.41
N ILE A 91 -11.32 -2.86 -0.83
CA ILE A 91 -10.06 -2.79 -0.08
C ILE A 91 -10.06 -1.56 0.82
N GLY A 92 -9.83 -1.77 2.12
CA GLY A 92 -9.63 -0.69 3.06
C GLY A 92 -8.44 0.18 2.65
N THR A 93 -8.68 1.48 2.48
CA THR A 93 -7.68 2.42 1.98
C THR A 93 -7.44 3.55 2.98
N ILE A 94 -6.17 3.87 3.24
CA ILE A 94 -5.72 4.99 4.07
C ILE A 94 -4.96 5.97 3.19
N LEU A 95 -5.38 7.23 3.20
CA LEU A 95 -4.75 8.28 2.41
C LEU A 95 -3.91 9.20 3.31
N LEU A 96 -2.62 9.33 3.00
CA LEU A 96 -1.70 10.24 3.67
C LEU A 96 -1.51 11.49 2.81
N THR A 97 -2.17 12.59 3.16
CA THR A 97 -2.14 13.84 2.39
C THR A 97 -1.08 14.84 2.87
N GLN A 98 -0.45 14.56 4.01
CA GLN A 98 0.57 15.39 4.61
C GLN A 98 1.84 14.57 4.88
N PRO A 99 3.02 15.23 4.93
CA PRO A 99 4.25 14.57 5.32
C PRO A 99 4.08 13.93 6.70
N VAL A 100 4.55 12.70 6.83
CA VAL A 100 4.62 12.03 8.14
C VAL A 100 5.68 12.75 8.97
N ARG A 101 5.25 13.69 9.81
CA ARG A 101 6.16 14.50 10.63
C ARG A 101 6.90 13.61 11.64
N GLN A 102 8.22 13.73 11.67
CA GLN A 102 8.99 13.29 12.83
C GLN A 102 8.61 14.15 14.03
N PRO A 103 8.17 13.56 15.15
CA PRO A 103 8.19 14.30 16.39
C PRO A 103 9.66 14.60 16.69
N ASN A 104 10.05 15.87 16.58
CA ASN A 104 11.38 16.31 16.99
C ASN A 104 11.61 15.81 18.42
N LYS A 105 12.61 14.94 18.59
CA LYS A 105 13.10 14.62 19.94
C LYS A 105 13.62 15.91 20.55
N SER A 106 13.26 16.10 21.82
CA SER A 106 13.64 17.17 22.76
C SER A 106 13.16 18.59 22.45
N ILE A 107 12.05 18.98 23.10
CA ILE A 107 12.09 20.22 23.88
C ILE A 107 12.44 19.78 25.30
N SER A 108 13.72 19.80 25.65
CA SER A 108 14.09 19.89 27.06
C SER A 108 13.83 21.34 27.46
N LEU A 109 12.79 21.56 28.27
CA LEU A 109 12.71 22.79 29.06
C LEU A 109 13.87 22.72 30.06
N ALA A 110 14.98 23.34 29.70
CA ALA A 110 16.04 23.63 30.65
C ALA A 110 15.60 24.87 31.44
N THR A 111 15.44 24.64 32.75
CA THR A 111 15.23 25.58 33.87
C THR A 111 13.81 26.06 34.12
#